data_AF-A0A9P7MEJ7-F1
#
_entry.id   AF-A0A9P7MEJ7-F1
#
_cell.length_a   1.000
_cell.length_b   1.000
_cell.length_c   1.000
_cell.angle_alpha   90.00
_cell.angle_beta   90.00
_cell.angle_gamma   90.00
#
_symmetry.space_group_name_H-M   'P 1'
#
loop_
_entity.id
_entity.type
_entity.pdbx_description
1 polymer ?
#
loop_
_entity_poly.entity_id
_entity_poly.type
_entity_poly.pdbx_seq_one_letter_code
_entity_poly.pdbx_strand_id
1 'polypeptide(L)' 'MKHLAAYLLLGLGGNASPSAEDIKTVLSSVGIEADADRLTKLISELEGKDISEVCGNFSFGF' A
#
# COMPACT_ATOMS: atom_id res chain seq x y z
N MET A 1 0.76 9.23 -2.64
CA MET A 1 -0.05 8.55 -3.69
C MET A 1 0.57 7.23 -4.14
N LYS A 2 1.82 7.19 -4.63
CA LYS A 2 2.44 5.96 -5.17
C LYS A 2 2.61 4.83 -4.13
N HIS A 3 3.07 5.17 -2.93
CA HIS A 3 3.26 4.19 -1.85
C HIS A 3 1.95 3.60 -1.34
N LEU A 4 0.87 4.39 -1.33
CA LEU A 4 -0.46 3.97 -0.91
C LEU A 4 -1.06 2.98 -1.93
N ALA A 5 -0.88 3.24 -3.23
CA ALA A 5 -1.29 2.31 -4.28
C ALA A 5 -0.55 0.97 -4.21
N ALA A 6 0.77 0.99 -3.98
CA ALA A 6 1.56 -0.23 -3.81
C ALA A 6 1.16 -1.00 -2.53
N TYR A 7 0.92 -0.30 -1.42
CA TYR A 7 0.37 -0.87 -0.20
C TYR A 7 -0.98 -1.56 -0.45
N LEU A 8 -1.88 -0.90 -1.19
CA LEU A 8 -3.19 -1.45 -1.54
C LEU A 8 -3.08 -2.68 -2.45
N LEU A 9 -2.18 -2.66 -3.44
CA LEU A 9 -1.94 -3.79 -4.33
C LEU A 9 -1.46 -5.03 -3.56
N LEU A 10 -0.62 -4.85 -2.56
CA LEU A 10 -0.18 -5.94 -1.69
C LEU A 10 -1.32 -6.46 -0.79
N GLY A 11 -2.15 -5.56 -0.24
CA GLY A 11 -3.36 -5.91 0.50
C GLY A 11 -4.35 -6.73 -0.34
N LEU A 12 -4.59 -6.31 -1.57
CA LEU A 12 -5.40 -7.03 -2.56
C LEU A 12 -4.80 -8.38 -2.96
N GLY A 13 -3.47 -8.48 -3.01
CA GLY A 13 -2.73 -9.71 -3.29
C GLY A 13 -2.77 -10.76 -2.17
N GLY A 14 -3.48 -10.50 -1.07
CA GLY A 14 -3.57 -11.38 0.09
C GLY A 14 -2.52 -11.13 1.17
N ASN A 15 -1.68 -10.09 1.02
CA ASN A 15 -0.74 -9.66 2.04
C ASN A 15 -1.38 -8.51 2.86
N ALA A 16 -2.22 -8.87 3.83
CA ALA A 16 -3.06 -7.94 4.59
C ALA A 16 -2.29 -6.89 5.42
N SER A 17 -0.99 -7.11 5.66
CA SER A 17 -0.12 -6.14 6.33
C SER A 17 1.24 -6.14 5.64
N PRO A 18 1.34 -5.48 4.48
CA PRO A 18 2.60 -5.45 3.74
C PRO A 18 3.64 -4.66 4.50
N SER A 19 4.84 -5.20 4.58
CA SER A 19 5.96 -4.52 5.21
C SER A 19 6.53 -3.45 4.27
N ALA A 20 7.28 -2.51 4.85
CA ALA A 20 7.96 -1.47 4.08
C ALA A 20 8.82 -2.04 2.93
N GLU A 21 9.41 -3.23 3.14
CA GLU A 21 10.22 -3.94 2.15
C GLU A 21 9.40 -4.47 0.96
N ASP A 22 8.23 -5.04 1.21
CA ASP A 22 7.32 -5.52 0.16
C ASP A 22 6.90 -4.37 -0.75
N ILE A 23 6.55 -3.24 -0.14
CA ILE A 23 6.10 -2.04 -0.85
C ILE A 23 7.27 -1.46 -1.67
N LYS A 24 8.48 -1.45 -1.11
CA LYS A 24 9.71 -1.06 -1.83
C LYS A 24 9.96 -1.94 -3.05
N THR A 25 9.78 -3.25 -2.90
CA THR A 25 9.98 -4.23 -3.96
C THR A 25 9.00 -4.02 -5.10
N VAL A 26 7.71 -3.86 -4.80
CA VAL A 26 6.69 -3.58 -5.81
C VAL A 26 6.95 -2.25 -6.51
N LEU A 27 7.22 -1.18 -5.75
CA LEU A 27 7.53 0.14 -6.31
C LEU A 27 8.78 0.10 -7.20
N SER A 28 9.83 -0.60 -6.78
CA SER A 28 11.05 -0.76 -7.58
C SER A 28 10.79 -1.58 -8.85
N SER A 29 9.89 -2.57 -8.80
CA SER A 29 9.48 -3.37 -9.95
C SER A 29 8.76 -2.53 -11.02
N VAL A 30 8.02 -1.49 -10.60
CA VAL A 30 7.40 -0.50 -11.52
C VAL A 30 8.28 0.72 -11.78
N GLY A 31 9.55 0.72 -11.37
CA GLY A 31 10.50 1.82 -11.62
C GLY A 31 10.23 3.09 -10.79
N ILE A 32 9.56 2.94 -9.65
CA ILE A 32 9.22 4.04 -8.75
C ILE A 32 10.12 3.99 -7.52
N GLU A 33 10.78 5.11 -7.22
CA GLU A 33 11.50 5.26 -5.96
C GLU A 33 10.54 5.31 -4.76
N ALA A 34 10.76 4.39 -3.83
CA ALA A 34 10.04 4.30 -2.58
C ALA A 34 10.68 5.22 -1.54
N ASP A 35 10.00 6.32 -1.23
CA ASP A 35 10.41 7.28 -0.22
C ASP A 35 10.06 6.73 1.18
N ALA A 36 11.08 6.34 1.94
CA ALA A 36 10.91 5.66 3.22
C ALA A 36 10.16 6.52 4.25
N ASP A 37 10.41 7.83 4.28
CA ASP A 37 9.73 8.78 5.17
C ASP A 37 8.22 8.83 4.89
N ARG A 38 7.83 8.91 3.61
CA ARG A 38 6.41 8.90 3.22
C ARG A 38 5.77 7.54 3.45
N LEU A 39 6.53 6.47 3.26
CA LEU A 39 6.08 5.09 3.45
C LEU A 39 5.77 4.84 4.94
N THR A 40 6.69 5.18 5.84
CA THR A 40 6.49 5.07 7.28
C THR A 40 5.30 5.91 7.75
N LYS A 41 5.15 7.15 7.27
CA LYS A 41 3.97 7.99 7.58
C LYS A 41 2.66 7.34 7.15
N LEU A 42 2.64 6.76 5.95
CA LEU A 42 1.45 6.07 5.43
C LEU A 42 1.14 4.82 6.24
N ILE A 43 2.15 4.01 6.55
CA ILE A 43 1.99 2.81 7.36
C ILE A 43 1.45 3.20 8.74
N SER A 44 1.99 4.23 9.41
CA SER A 44 1.44 4.70 10.71
C SER A 44 0.04 5.31 10.62
N GLU A 45 -0.34 5.97 9.52
CA GLU A 45 -1.71 6.46 9.30
C GLU A 45 -2.70 5.33 8.96
N LEU A 46 -2.21 4.23 8.41
CA LEU A 46 -2.96 3.02 8.08
C LEU A 46 -2.97 2.01 9.23
N GLU A 47 -1.98 2.07 10.13
CA GLU A 47 -1.87 1.28 11.35
C GLU A 47 -3.01 1.70 12.29
N GLY A 48 -4.07 0.89 12.30
CA GLY A 48 -5.32 1.19 13.02
C GLY A 48 -6.49 1.63 12.14
N LYS A 49 -6.30 1.79 10.82
CA LYS A 49 -7.40 1.86 9.84
C LYS A 49 -7.54 0.53 9.11
N ASP A 50 -8.79 0.11 8.92
CA ASP A 50 -9.09 -1.14 8.22
C ASP A 50 -8.77 -1.00 6.72
N ILE A 51 -7.67 -1.62 6.30
CA ILE A 51 -7.21 -1.66 4.90
C ILE A 51 -8.28 -2.35 4.02
N SER A 52 -9.04 -3.26 4.62
CA SER A 52 -10.19 -3.92 4.02
C SER A 52 -11.29 -2.91 3.63
N GLU A 53 -11.51 -1.86 4.43
CA GLU A 53 -12.46 -0.79 4.12
C GLU A 53 -11.99 0.08 2.94
N VAL A 54 -10.68 0.34 2.88
CA VAL A 54 -10.06 1.07 1.76
C VAL A 54 -10.12 0.26 0.45
N CYS A 55 -9.95 -1.06 0.54
CA CYS A 55 -10.05 -1.97 -0.60
C CYS A 55 -11.50 -2.14 -1.09
N GLY A 56 -12.47 -2.26 -0.17
CA GLY A 56 -13.89 -2.36 -0.48
C GLY A 56 -14.43 -1.14 -1.23
N ASN A 57 -13.93 0.06 -0.91
CA ASN A 57 -14.33 1.29 -1.60
C ASN A 57 -13.66 1.47 -2.98
N PHE A 58 -12.67 0.63 -3.34
CA PHE A 58 -12.01 0.67 -4.66
C PHE A 58 -12.61 -0.36 -5.63
N SER A 59 -13.50 -1.24 -5.16
CA SER A 59 -14.18 -2.22 -5.99
C SER A 59 -15.37 -1.61 -6.74
N PHE A 60 -15.21 -1.51 -8.06
CA PHE A 60 -16.28 -1.56 -9.07
C PHE A 60 -17.24 -0.35 -9.14
N GLY A 61 -16.73 0.75 -9.69
CA GLY A 61 -17.51 1.81 -10.32
C GLY A 61 -17.28 1.90 -11.83
N PHE A 62 -17.08 0.76 -12.50
CA PHE A 62 -17.13 0.60 -13.96
C PHE A 62 -17.98 -0.62 -14.31
#